data_AF-A0A2V5PST8-F1
#
_entry.id   AF-A0A2V5PST8-F1
#
_cell.length_a   1.000
_cell.length_b   1.000
_cell.length_c   1.000
_cell.angle_alpha   90.00
_cell.angle_beta   90.00
_cell.angle_gamma   90.00
#
_symmetry.space_group_name_H-M   'P 1'
#
loop_
_entity.id
_entity.type
_entity.pdbx_description
1 polymer ?
#
loop_
_entity_poly.entity_id
_entity_poly.type
_entity_poly.pdbx_seq_one_letter_code
_entity_poly.pdbx_strand_id
1 'polypeptide(L)'
;MDADEREICLFLKSWQHQFVSAREIARRAGGKWRFREDPNWALPVLGRLVERGLVETDANAHYRLKPQHKKEKKKWVSPQIKRLLEESGKKFEETIEVDELD
;
A
#
# COMPACT_ATOMS: atom_id res chain seq x y z
N MET A 1 9.67 -4.59 9.53
CA MET A 1 8.34 -3.97 9.63
C MET A 1 7.67 -4.58 10.84
N ASP A 2 7.67 -3.83 11.94
CA ASP A 2 7.19 -4.26 13.25
C ASP A 2 5.65 -4.43 13.27
N ALA A 3 5.11 -5.07 14.31
CA ALA A 3 3.67 -5.27 14.44
C ALA A 3 2.90 -3.94 14.36
N ASP A 4 3.35 -2.93 15.10
CA ASP A 4 2.76 -1.60 15.14
C ASP A 4 2.81 -0.88 13.79
N GLU A 5 3.94 -0.99 13.10
CA GLU A 5 4.09 -0.41 11.76
C GLU A 5 3.11 -1.06 10.78
N ARG A 6 2.91 -2.39 10.87
CA ARG A 6 1.94 -3.11 10.04
C ARG A 6 0.53 -2.67 10.34
N GLU A 7 0.13 -2.53 11.60
CA GLU A 7 -1.20 -2.07 11.99
C GLU A 7 -1.51 -0.69 11.41
N ILE A 8 -0.58 0.26 11.56
CA ILE A 8 -0.72 1.61 11.02
C ILE A 8 -0.79 1.59 9.49
N CYS A 9 0.08 0.84 8.82
CA CYS A 9 0.06 0.76 7.36
C CYS A 9 -1.20 0.07 6.82
N LEU A 10 -1.72 -0.96 7.48
CA LEU A 10 -2.99 -1.60 7.11
C LEU A 10 -4.15 -0.62 7.25
N PHE A 11 -4.20 0.15 8.34
CA PHE A 11 -5.18 1.19 8.53
C PHE A 11 -5.08 2.25 7.42
N LEU A 12 -3.90 2.84 7.19
CA LEU A 12 -3.71 3.87 6.16
C LEU A 12 -3.96 3.34 4.74
N LYS A 13 -3.78 2.04 4.48
CA LYS A 13 -4.12 1.42 3.20
C LYS A 13 -5.62 1.44 2.91
N SER A 14 -6.48 1.43 3.93
CA SER A 14 -7.92 1.63 3.72
C SER A 14 -8.28 3.10 3.44
N TRP A 15 -7.35 4.04 3.66
CA TRP A 15 -7.54 5.49 3.56
C TRP A 15 -6.52 6.14 2.60
N GLN A 16 -6.15 5.44 1.52
CA GLN A 16 -5.04 5.82 0.63
C GLN A 16 -5.08 7.24 0.04
N HIS A 17 -6.26 7.87 -0.05
CA HIS A 17 -6.43 9.19 -0.65
C HIS A 17 -6.59 10.32 0.37
N GLN A 18 -6.62 10.02 1.67
CA GLN A 18 -6.93 11.00 2.71
C GLN A 18 -5.80 11.09 3.74
N PHE A 19 -5.54 12.30 4.19
CA PHE A 19 -4.66 12.56 5.33
C PHE A 19 -5.44 12.36 6.64
N VAL A 20 -4.87 11.59 7.55
CA VAL A 20 -5.51 11.21 8.82
C VAL A 20 -4.64 11.63 10.00
N SER A 21 -5.24 12.12 11.09
CA SER A 21 -4.48 12.56 12.27
C SER A 21 -3.86 11.39 13.03
N ALA A 22 -2.70 11.62 13.64
CA ALA A 22 -2.06 10.63 14.52
C ALA A 22 -3.01 10.10 15.60
N ARG A 23 -3.84 10.98 16.18
CA ARG A 23 -4.83 10.61 17.20
C ARG A 23 -5.89 9.66 16.67
N GLU A 24 -6.35 9.86 15.44
CA GLU A 24 -7.34 8.97 14.82
C GLU A 24 -6.72 7.63 14.41
N ILE A 25 -5.48 7.66 13.93
CA ILE A 25 -4.69 6.45 13.67
C ILE A 25 -4.50 5.64 14.96
N ALA A 26 -4.08 6.28 16.06
CA ALA A 26 -3.88 5.61 17.34
C ALA A 26 -5.17 4.96 17.87
N ARG A 27 -6.32 5.60 17.65
CA ARG A 27 -7.64 5.08 18.07
C ARG A 27 -8.12 3.91 17.23
N ARG A 28 -7.97 3.99 15.90
CA ARG A 28 -8.55 3.02 14.97
C ARG A 28 -7.62 1.85 14.63
N ALA A 29 -6.30 2.07 14.56
CA ALA A 29 -5.35 1.02 14.19
C ALA A 29 -5.09 0.04 15.35
N GLY A 30 -4.91 0.55 16.57
CA GLY A 30 -4.59 -0.26 17.76
C GLY A 30 -5.81 -0.66 18.59
N GLY A 31 -7.00 -0.20 18.20
CA GLY A 31 -8.24 -0.46 18.91
C GLY A 31 -8.42 0.33 20.22
N LYS A 32 -9.58 0.13 20.85
CA LYS A 32 -10.04 0.93 22.01
C LYS A 32 -9.17 0.77 23.26
N TRP A 33 -8.64 -0.43 23.52
CA TRP A 33 -7.85 -0.73 24.71
C TRP A 33 -6.49 -0.04 24.65
N ARG A 34 -5.76 -0.27 23.56
CA ARG A 34 -4.44 0.33 23.33
C ARG A 34 -4.48 1.86 23.36
N PHE A 35 -5.52 2.46 22.77
CA PHE A 35 -5.72 3.91 22.80
C PHE A 35 -5.99 4.47 24.21
N ARG A 36 -6.59 3.67 25.11
CA ARG A 36 -6.79 4.08 26.51
C ARG A 36 -5.51 4.01 27.33
N GLU A 37 -4.66 3.03 27.05
CA GLU A 37 -3.38 2.86 27.72
C GLU A 37 -2.39 3.95 27.29
N ASP A 38 -2.27 4.20 25.99
CA ASP A 38 -1.43 5.26 25.46
C ASP A 38 -2.08 5.90 24.22
N PRO A 39 -2.71 7.08 24.34
CA PRO A 39 -3.31 7.79 23.21
C PRO A 39 -2.32 8.19 22.12
N ASN A 40 -1.02 8.19 22.43
CA ASN A 40 0.06 8.70 21.59
C ASN A 40 0.96 7.58 21.05
N TRP A 41 0.61 6.30 21.27
CA TRP A 41 1.43 5.14 20.88
C TRP A 41 1.85 5.16 19.41
N ALA A 42 1.00 5.72 18.53
CA ALA A 42 1.24 5.80 17.11
C ALA A 42 2.30 6.85 16.72
N LEU A 43 2.52 7.89 17.51
CA LEU A 43 3.46 8.99 17.19
C LEU A 43 4.90 8.51 16.94
N PRO A 44 5.55 7.75 17.85
CA PRO A 44 6.91 7.28 17.61
C PRO A 44 7.00 6.32 16.42
N VAL A 45 5.93 5.58 16.13
CA VAL A 45 5.88 4.65 14.98
C VAL A 45 5.72 5.43 13.67
N LEU A 46 4.85 6.44 13.65
CA LEU A 46 4.64 7.33 12.51
C LEU A 46 5.91 8.09 12.17
N GLY A 47 6.67 8.57 13.16
CA GLY A 47 7.98 9.19 12.96
C GLY A 47 8.92 8.27 12.16
N ARG A 48 9.09 7.02 12.60
CA ARG A 48 9.91 6.02 11.89
C ARG A 48 9.40 5.71 10.49
N LEU A 49 8.07 5.66 10.29
CA LEU A 49 7.47 5.41 8.98
C LEU A 49 7.69 6.57 8.00
N VAL A 50 7.69 7.81 8.50
CA VAL A 50 8.02 9.01 7.72
C VAL A 50 9.50 9.03 7.36
N GLU A 51 10.39 8.75 8.31
CA GLU A 51 11.85 8.65 8.06
C GLU A 51 12.18 7.59 6.99
N ARG A 52 11.44 6.47 6.98
CA ARG A 52 11.56 5.41 5.96
C ARG A 52 10.88 5.73 4.63
N GLY A 53 10.19 6.86 4.52
CA GLY A 53 9.50 7.29 3.31
C GLY A 53 8.28 6.43 2.93
N LEU A 54 7.71 5.66 3.87
CA LEU A 54 6.51 4.86 3.66
C LEU A 54 5.22 5.68 3.82
N VAL A 55 5.27 6.68 4.68
CA VAL A 55 4.17 7.58 5.02
C VAL A 55 4.60 9.02 4.77
N GLU A 56 3.69 9.84 4.29
CA GLU A 56 3.87 11.28 4.10
C GLU A 56 3.11 12.03 5.21
N THR A 57 3.66 13.15 5.66
CA THR A 57 3.01 14.05 6.63
C THR A 57 2.72 15.41 6.01
N ASP A 58 1.60 16.01 6.36
CA ASP A 58 1.22 17.38 6.01
C ASP A 58 1.66 18.39 7.09
N ALA A 59 1.54 19.70 6.81
CA ALA A 59 1.83 20.79 7.75
C ALA A 59 1.02 20.69 9.07
N ASN A 60 -0.15 20.05 9.02
CA ASN A 60 -1.01 19.85 10.20
C ASN A 60 -0.71 18.54 10.97
N ALA A 61 0.42 17.88 10.72
CA ALA A 61 0.75 16.57 11.29
C ALA A 61 -0.33 15.49 11.02
N HIS A 62 -0.92 15.54 9.83
CA HIS A 62 -1.76 14.46 9.30
C HIS A 62 -0.92 13.55 8.41
N TYR A 63 -1.25 12.26 8.41
CA TYR A 63 -0.45 11.22 7.77
C TYR A 63 -1.24 10.50 6.69
N ARG A 64 -0.56 10.13 5.61
CA ARG A 64 -1.11 9.30 4.53
C ARG A 64 -0.06 8.31 4.04
N LEU A 65 -0.49 7.15 3.58
CA LEU A 65 0.42 6.23 2.90
C LEU A 65 0.96 6.89 1.62
N LYS A 66 2.28 6.83 1.42
CA LYS A 66 2.88 7.32 0.19
C LYS A 66 2.38 6.48 -0.99
N PRO A 67 1.90 7.08 -2.09
CA PRO A 67 1.51 6.33 -3.27
C PRO A 67 2.75 5.63 -3.83
N GLN A 68 2.86 4.33 -3.56
CA GLN A 68 3.80 3.51 -4.30
C GLN A 68 3.22 3.35 -5.70
N HIS A 69 3.91 3.86 -6.71
CA HIS A 69 3.67 3.44 -8.08
C HIS A 69 3.73 1.91 -8.08
N LYS A 70 2.57 1.26 -8.15
CA LYS A 70 2.50 -0.18 -8.36
C LYS A 70 3.14 -0.38 -9.72
N LYS A 71 4.41 -0.80 -9.75
CA LYS A 71 5.01 -1.34 -10.96
C LYS A 71 4.05 -2.42 -11.44
N GLU A 72 3.48 -2.21 -12.61
CA GLU A 72 2.55 -3.17 -13.19
C GLU A 72 3.29 -4.50 -13.25
N LYS A 73 2.81 -5.46 -12.47
CA LYS A 73 3.41 -6.78 -12.46
C LYS A 73 3.04 -7.38 -13.80
N LYS A 74 4.01 -7.50 -14.70
CA LYS A 74 3.85 -8.17 -15.99
C LYS A 74 3.15 -9.52 -15.73
N LYS A 75 1.91 -9.64 -16.19
CA LYS A 75 1.13 -10.85 -16.01
C LYS A 75 1.56 -11.85 -17.07
N TRP A 76 2.05 -12.99 -16.63
CA TRP A 76 2.24 -14.11 -17.55
C TRP A 76 0.88 -14.57 -18.06
N VAL A 77 0.77 -14.76 -19.36
CA VAL A 77 -0.43 -15.22 -20.03
C VAL A 77 -0.04 -16.49 -20.80
N SER A 78 -0.80 -17.56 -20.63
CA SER A 78 -0.53 -18.80 -21.36
C SER A 78 -0.74 -18.61 -22.86
N PRO A 79 -0.06 -19.39 -23.72
CA PRO A 79 -0.17 -19.25 -25.18
C PRO A 79 -1.62 -19.37 -25.71
N GLN A 80 -2.44 -20.20 -25.06
CA GLN A 80 -3.85 -20.37 -25.40
C GLN A 80 -4.68 -19.12 -25.08
N ILE A 81 -4.41 -18.47 -23.93
CA ILE A 81 -5.11 -17.24 -23.54
C ILE A 81 -4.63 -16.07 -24.40
N LYS A 82 -3.35 -16.05 -24.82
CA LYS A 82 -2.82 -15.05 -25.78
C LYS A 82 -3.60 -15.11 -27.10
N ARG A 83 -3.74 -16.30 -27.70
CA ARG A 83 -4.51 -16.50 -28.95
C ARG A 83 -5.95 -16.02 -28.83
N LEU A 84 -6.63 -16.40 -27.74
CA LEU A 84 -8.02 -15.98 -27.50
C LEU A 84 -8.17 -14.45 -27.35
N LEU A 85 -7.20 -13.78 -26.72
CA LEU A 85 -7.19 -12.32 -26.57
C LEU A 85 -6.95 -11.61 -27.91
N GLU A 86 -6.06 -12.15 -28.73
CA GLU A 86 -5.74 -11.66 -30.08
C GLU A 86 -6.94 -11.82 -31.03
N GLU A 87 -7.61 -12.97 -31.01
CA GLU A 87 -8.84 -13.21 -31.78
C GLU A 87 -9.99 -12.29 -31.36
N SER A 88 -10.04 -11.89 -30.09
CA SER A 88 -11.00 -10.89 -29.56
C SER A 88 -10.64 -9.44 -29.92
N GLY A 89 -9.57 -9.18 -30.68
CA GLY A 89 -9.17 -7.84 -31.12
C GLY A 89 -8.56 -6.95 -30.03
N LYS A 90 -8.19 -7.51 -28.87
CA LYS A 90 -7.56 -6.75 -27.77
C LYS A 90 -6.04 -6.90 -27.82
N LYS A 91 -5.33 -5.80 -28.11
CA LYS A 91 -3.87 -5.74 -28.01
C LYS A 91 -3.47 -5.31 -26.60
N PHE A 92 -2.70 -6.14 -25.90
CA PHE A 92 -2.08 -5.79 -24.62
C PHE A 92 -0.57 -5.78 -24.80
N GLU A 93 0.04 -4.59 -24.72
CA GLU A 93 1.50 -4.36 -24.87
C GLU A 93 2.34 -4.84 -23.68
N GLU A 94 1.71 -5.41 -22.64
CA GLU A 94 2.33 -5.64 -21.33
C GLU A 94 2.60 -7.14 -20.99
N THR A 95 2.51 -8.02 -21.98
CA THR A 95 2.79 -9.45 -21.83
C THR A 95 4.26 -9.78 -22.06
N ILE A 96 4.86 -10.60 -21.17
CA ILE A 96 6.19 -11.18 -21.40
C ILE A 96 6.04 -12.32 -22.40
N GLU A 97 6.74 -12.23 -23.53
CA GLU A 97 6.85 -13.31 -24.50
C GLU A 97 7.88 -14.33 -24.02
N VAL A 98 7.55 -15.62 -24.13
CA VAL A 98 8.50 -16.71 -23.91
C VAL A 98 9.05 -17.04 -25.29
N ASP A 99 10.33 -16.77 -25.50
CA ASP A 99 11.09 -17.38 -26.58
C ASP A 99 11.26 -18.86 -26.20
N GLU A 100 10.64 -19.75 -26.97
CA GLU A 100 10.83 -21.20 -26.83
C GLU A 100 12.32 -21.49 -27.08
N LEU A 101 13.06 -21.81 -26.01
CA LEU A 101 14.41 -22.37 -26.14
C LEU A 101 14.27 -23.83 -26.63
N ASP A 102 14.74 -24.05 -27.86
CA ASP A 102 14.96 -25.32 -28.56
C ASP A 102 15.59 -26.42 -27.68
#